data_AF-A0A968RMG7-F1
#
_entry.id   AF-A0A968RMG7-F1
#
_cell.length_a   1.000
_cell.length_b   1.000
_cell.length_c   1.000
_cell.angle_alpha   90.00
_cell.angle_beta   90.00
_cell.angle_gamma   90.00
#
_symmetry.space_group_name_H-M   'P 1'
#
loop_
_entity.id
_entity.type
_entity.pdbx_description
1 polymer ?
#
loop_
_entity_poly.entity_id
_entity_poly.type
_entity_poly.pdbx_seq_one_letter_code
_entity_poly.pdbx_strand_id
1 'polypeptide(L)'
;MKKDKLYYYLLILFAFLFPVYLAYMDCGQFTGDFLFICTGKVSVLTIIYPLSISLWRWRFLNPTLKIFSLFCGCMLGANLIEQLFIWISIHHFDWIINFMNAYYIYDTSFLQISYILINFIILGIFYIKLLPHQYTLLLKQATVFLSFAATLNFFFIEGHNRIGIFNPMANAVFCIILSAVHLWYLFKTNINIPVKKNPYFWISFGVMFTNLIGLFVSMAGHQINAVDYNFYSVMMITQNGLSIIAQILFAIGFWQAPYSKYFILPSEKMR
;
A
#
# COMPACT_ATOMS: atom_id res chain seq x y z
N MET A 1 -11.50 -0.42 33.09
CA MET A 1 -10.76 0.23 31.99
C MET A 1 -10.44 -0.69 30.79
N LYS A 2 -11.29 -1.68 30.44
CA LYS A 2 -11.06 -2.62 29.32
C LYS A 2 -12.20 -2.72 28.29
N LYS A 3 -13.41 -2.21 28.57
CA LYS A 3 -14.57 -2.30 27.66
C LYS A 3 -14.61 -1.17 26.61
N ASP A 4 -14.10 0.02 26.94
CA ASP A 4 -14.20 1.19 26.05
C ASP A 4 -13.36 1.06 24.76
N LYS A 5 -12.27 0.28 24.80
CA LYS A 5 -11.42 0.07 23.61
C LYS A 5 -12.05 -0.88 22.59
N LEU A 6 -12.81 -1.88 23.03
CA LEU A 6 -13.49 -2.82 22.12
C LEU A 6 -14.60 -2.11 21.34
N TYR A 7 -15.29 -1.16 22.00
CA TYR A 7 -16.30 -0.33 21.37
C TYR A 7 -15.72 0.52 20.25
N TYR A 8 -14.54 1.12 20.42
CA TYR A 8 -13.86 1.88 19.37
C TYR A 8 -13.46 1.01 18.17
N TYR A 9 -12.95 -0.21 18.39
CA TYR A 9 -12.61 -1.12 17.29
C TYR A 9 -13.84 -1.63 16.54
N LEU A 10 -14.95 -1.91 17.25
CA LEU A 10 -16.23 -2.25 16.64
C LEU A 10 -16.85 -1.06 15.92
N LEU A 11 -16.72 0.16 16.43
CA LEU A 11 -17.22 1.37 15.75
C LEU A 11 -16.45 1.65 14.46
N ILE A 12 -15.13 1.41 14.45
CA ILE A 12 -14.30 1.48 13.24
C ILE A 12 -14.68 0.35 12.28
N LEU A 13 -14.87 -0.88 12.76
CA LEU A 13 -15.29 -1.98 11.88
C LEU A 13 -16.70 -1.73 11.29
N PHE A 14 -17.62 -1.21 12.09
CA PHE A 14 -19.01 -0.94 11.71
C PHE A 14 -19.12 0.29 10.79
N ALA A 15 -18.39 1.37 11.05
CA ALA A 15 -18.31 2.52 10.15
C ALA A 15 -17.71 2.18 8.76
N PHE A 16 -17.05 1.03 8.61
CA PHE A 16 -16.41 0.59 7.37
C PHE A 16 -17.14 -0.54 6.65
N LEU A 17 -17.76 -1.48 7.37
CA LEU A 17 -18.63 -2.49 6.77
C LEU A 17 -19.97 -1.90 6.34
N PHE A 18 -20.44 -0.83 7.01
CA PHE A 18 -21.72 -0.19 6.71
C PHE A 18 -21.77 0.49 5.34
N PRO A 19 -20.74 1.23 4.87
CA PRO A 19 -20.69 1.74 3.49
C PRO A 19 -20.61 0.63 2.43
N VAL A 20 -19.89 -0.46 2.71
CA VAL A 20 -19.79 -1.63 1.79
C VAL A 20 -21.15 -2.35 1.72
N TYR A 21 -21.83 -2.49 2.85
CA TYR A 21 -23.18 -3.04 2.94
C TYR A 21 -24.22 -2.13 2.25
N LEU A 22 -24.11 -0.81 2.42
CA LEU A 22 -24.97 0.18 1.74
C LEU A 22 -24.73 0.22 0.22
N ALA A 23 -23.49 0.04 -0.25
CA ALA A 23 -23.19 -0.06 -1.67
C ALA A 23 -23.72 -1.36 -2.30
N TYR A 24 -23.87 -2.42 -1.49
CA TYR A 24 -24.41 -3.72 -1.93
C TYR A 24 -25.94 -3.79 -1.87
N MET A 25 -26.57 -3.05 -0.95
CA MET A 25 -28.01 -2.97 -0.78
C MET A 25 -28.63 -1.90 -1.69
N ASP A 26 -28.78 -2.21 -2.98
CA ASP A 26 -29.73 -1.65 -3.99
C ASP A 26 -30.00 -0.13 -4.01
N CYS A 27 -29.17 0.68 -3.36
CA CYS A 27 -29.17 2.13 -3.51
C CYS A 27 -28.48 2.40 -4.84
N GLY A 28 -29.23 2.86 -5.84
CA GLY A 28 -28.84 2.90 -7.26
C GLY A 28 -27.46 3.48 -7.59
N GLN A 29 -27.05 3.38 -8.85
CA GLN A 29 -25.70 3.75 -9.36
C GLN A 29 -25.10 5.04 -8.75
N PHE A 30 -25.92 6.07 -8.54
CA PHE A 30 -25.52 7.34 -7.95
C PHE A 30 -24.90 7.24 -6.53
N THR A 31 -25.41 6.36 -5.66
CA THR A 31 -24.86 6.15 -4.31
C THR A 31 -23.57 5.33 -4.33
N GLY A 32 -23.43 4.40 -5.27
CA GLY A 32 -22.21 3.63 -5.47
C GLY A 32 -21.04 4.52 -5.92
N ASP A 33 -21.29 5.38 -6.91
CA ASP A 33 -20.29 6.32 -7.44
C ASP A 33 -19.83 7.34 -6.39
N PHE A 34 -20.78 7.88 -5.62
CA PHE A 34 -20.48 8.79 -4.53
C PHE A 34 -19.58 8.12 -3.46
N LEU A 35 -19.92 6.90 -3.03
CA LEU A 35 -19.12 6.15 -2.07
C LEU A 35 -17.74 5.79 -2.61
N PHE A 36 -17.63 5.41 -3.89
CA PHE A 36 -16.36 5.16 -4.54
C PHE A 36 -15.45 6.40 -4.52
N ILE A 37 -15.97 7.56 -4.92
CA ILE A 37 -15.23 8.83 -4.91
C ILE A 37 -14.83 9.24 -3.50
N CYS A 38 -15.77 9.18 -2.54
CA CYS A 38 -15.51 9.55 -1.15
C CYS A 38 -14.44 8.64 -0.51
N THR A 39 -14.56 7.33 -0.68
CA THR A 39 -13.57 6.38 -0.12
C THR A 39 -12.20 6.54 -0.77
N GLY A 40 -12.14 6.85 -2.08
CA GLY A 40 -10.89 7.19 -2.76
C GLY A 40 -10.23 8.46 -2.21
N LYS A 41 -11.00 9.54 -1.99
CA LYS A 41 -10.47 10.77 -1.37
C LYS A 41 -9.97 10.54 0.05
N VAL A 42 -10.73 9.79 0.84
CA VAL A 42 -10.33 9.44 2.22
C VAL A 42 -9.08 8.56 2.22
N SER A 43 -8.97 7.59 1.31
CA SER A 43 -7.79 6.72 1.25
C SER A 43 -6.52 7.52 0.98
N VAL A 44 -6.55 8.47 0.04
CA VAL A 44 -5.43 9.39 -0.22
C VAL A 44 -5.07 10.21 1.01
N LEU A 45 -6.06 10.83 1.67
CA LEU A 45 -5.83 11.63 2.88
C LEU A 45 -5.22 10.81 4.02
N THR A 46 -5.63 9.54 4.16
CA THR A 46 -5.14 8.67 5.25
C THR A 46 -3.66 8.32 5.13
N ILE A 47 -3.03 8.48 3.96
CA ILE A 47 -1.58 8.30 3.78
C ILE A 47 -0.77 9.28 4.65
N ILE A 48 -1.33 10.46 4.91
CA ILE A 48 -0.68 11.49 5.75
C ILE A 48 -0.55 11.00 7.19
N TYR A 49 -1.52 10.22 7.68
CA TYR A 49 -1.63 9.82 9.08
C TYR A 49 -0.41 9.04 9.63
N PRO A 50 0.04 7.92 9.02
CA PRO A 50 1.23 7.22 9.50
C PRO A 50 2.49 8.07 9.39
N LEU A 51 2.60 8.93 8.37
CA LEU A 51 3.74 9.83 8.20
C LEU A 51 3.79 10.89 9.32
N SER A 52 2.66 11.48 9.68
CA SER A 52 2.57 12.43 10.79
C SER A 52 3.00 11.81 12.12
N ILE A 53 2.56 10.56 12.39
CA ILE A 53 2.96 9.84 13.60
C ILE A 53 4.44 9.48 13.57
N SER A 54 4.96 9.07 12.41
CA SER A 54 6.39 8.81 12.21
C SER A 54 7.24 10.04 12.51
N LEU A 55 6.86 11.21 11.98
CA LEU A 55 7.54 12.48 12.24
C LEU A 55 7.47 12.87 13.73
N TRP A 56 6.32 12.72 14.36
CA TRP A 56 6.17 12.99 15.80
C TRP A 56 7.04 12.07 16.66
N ARG A 57 7.17 10.79 16.26
CA ARG A 57 7.97 9.78 16.96
C ARG A 57 9.39 9.62 16.41
N TRP A 58 9.89 10.58 15.60
CA TRP A 58 11.14 10.44 14.85
C TRP A 58 12.34 9.99 15.68
N ARG A 59 12.47 10.51 16.91
CA ARG A 59 13.56 10.17 17.85
C ARG A 59 13.55 8.70 18.29
N PHE A 60 12.42 8.01 18.20
CA PHE A 60 12.27 6.60 18.57
C PHE A 60 12.42 5.64 17.39
N LEU A 61 12.53 6.16 16.16
CA LEU A 61 12.65 5.32 14.98
C LEU A 61 14.07 4.77 14.85
N ASN A 62 14.20 3.45 14.86
CA ASN A 62 15.45 2.79 14.48
C ASN A 62 15.65 2.84 12.95
N PRO A 63 16.84 2.48 12.43
CA PRO A 63 17.15 2.60 11.00
C PRO A 63 16.15 1.88 10.08
N THR A 64 15.58 0.75 10.53
CA THR A 64 14.59 -0.01 9.77
C THR A 64 13.25 0.71 9.70
N LEU A 65 12.76 1.26 10.82
CA LEU A 65 11.54 2.06 10.83
C LEU A 65 11.70 3.38 10.06
N LYS A 66 12.89 3.96 10.01
CA LYS A 66 13.19 5.13 9.15
C LYS A 66 13.04 4.81 7.67
N ILE A 67 13.43 3.60 7.22
CA ILE A 67 13.20 3.15 5.84
C ILE A 67 11.69 3.03 5.57
N PHE A 68 10.92 2.48 6.52
CA PHE A 68 9.46 2.43 6.33
C PHE A 68 8.80 3.82 6.36
N SER A 69 9.35 4.77 7.12
CA SER A 69 8.92 6.17 7.05
C SER A 69 9.22 6.80 5.69
N LEU A 70 10.39 6.50 5.12
CA LEU A 70 10.74 6.93 3.77
C LEU A 70 9.78 6.31 2.74
N PHE A 71 9.44 5.03 2.88
CA PHE A 71 8.43 4.37 2.06
C PHE A 71 7.09 5.14 2.09
N CYS A 72 6.57 5.46 3.28
CA CYS A 72 5.33 6.24 3.41
C CYS A 72 5.46 7.63 2.75
N GLY A 73 6.61 8.29 2.91
CA GLY A 73 6.90 9.58 2.29
C GLY A 73 6.94 9.51 0.76
N CYS A 74 7.59 8.50 0.20
CA CYS A 74 7.63 8.27 -1.25
C CYS A 74 6.25 7.94 -1.81
N MET A 75 5.44 7.14 -1.11
CA MET A 75 4.05 6.86 -1.50
C MET A 75 3.18 8.13 -1.50
N LEU A 76 3.34 9.01 -0.50
CA LEU A 76 2.68 10.32 -0.49
C LEU A 76 3.18 11.20 -1.65
N GLY A 77 4.49 11.21 -1.91
CA GLY A 77 5.09 11.95 -3.03
C GLY A 77 4.55 11.50 -4.39
N ALA A 78 4.46 10.19 -4.64
CA ALA A 78 3.87 9.64 -5.86
C ALA A 78 2.39 10.06 -6.02
N ASN A 79 1.61 10.01 -4.95
CA ASN A 79 0.22 10.51 -4.95
C ASN A 79 0.14 12.00 -5.25
N LEU A 80 1.00 12.82 -4.64
CA LEU A 80 1.01 14.27 -4.91
C LEU A 80 1.40 14.59 -6.35
N ILE A 81 2.33 13.83 -6.94
CA ILE A 81 2.69 13.96 -8.35
C ILE A 81 1.48 13.63 -9.25
N GLU A 82 0.76 12.56 -8.93
CA GLU A 82 -0.46 12.18 -9.66
C GLU A 82 -1.55 13.24 -9.56
N GLN A 83 -1.84 13.75 -8.35
CA GLN A 83 -2.81 14.82 -8.16
C GLN A 83 -2.39 16.12 -8.86
N LEU A 84 -1.09 16.45 -8.85
CA LEU A 84 -0.55 17.61 -9.55
C LEU A 84 -0.72 17.44 -11.07
N PHE A 85 -0.45 16.26 -11.62
CA PHE A 85 -0.65 15.97 -13.04
C PHE A 85 -2.11 16.14 -13.45
N ILE A 86 -3.06 15.63 -12.65
CA ILE A 86 -4.50 15.81 -12.88
C ILE A 86 -4.87 17.29 -12.83
N TRP A 87 -4.39 18.02 -11.82
CA TRP A 87 -4.68 19.45 -11.66
C TRP A 87 -4.17 20.27 -12.86
N ILE A 88 -2.93 20.04 -13.30
CA ILE A 88 -2.33 20.68 -14.48
C ILE A 88 -3.14 20.33 -15.74
N SER A 89 -3.53 19.06 -15.92
CA SER A 89 -4.30 18.62 -17.09
C SER A 89 -5.66 19.31 -17.19
N ILE A 90 -6.28 19.65 -16.06
CA ILE A 90 -7.58 20.34 -16.02
C ILE A 90 -7.43 21.87 -16.25
N HIS A 91 -6.44 22.51 -15.61
CA HIS A 91 -6.34 23.97 -15.58
C HIS A 91 -5.40 24.57 -16.64
N HIS A 92 -4.48 23.75 -17.15
CA HIS A 92 -3.41 24.16 -18.06
C HIS A 92 -3.26 23.16 -19.22
N PHE A 93 -4.39 22.70 -19.76
CA PHE A 93 -4.43 21.66 -20.79
C PHE A 93 -3.59 22.02 -22.02
N ASP A 94 -3.69 23.26 -22.50
CA ASP A 94 -2.96 23.74 -23.69
C ASP A 94 -1.43 23.62 -23.56
N TRP A 95 -0.92 23.70 -22.32
CA TRP A 95 0.51 23.55 -22.05
C TRP A 95 0.95 22.08 -22.08
N ILE A 96 0.14 21.18 -21.51
CA ILE A 96 0.52 19.77 -21.33
C ILE A 96 0.13 18.88 -22.51
N ILE A 97 -0.81 19.30 -23.37
CA ILE A 97 -1.32 18.49 -24.47
C ILE A 97 -0.22 18.03 -25.45
N ASN A 98 0.76 18.89 -25.75
CA ASN A 98 1.88 18.54 -26.63
C ASN A 98 2.77 17.45 -26.01
N PHE A 99 3.01 17.54 -24.70
CA PHE A 99 3.73 16.51 -23.95
C PHE A 99 2.94 15.20 -23.93
N MET A 100 1.64 15.25 -23.60
CA MET A 100 0.78 14.06 -23.57
C MET A 100 0.73 13.38 -24.94
N ASN A 101 0.57 14.14 -26.02
CA ASN A 101 0.53 13.60 -27.38
C ASN A 101 1.89 13.03 -27.81
N ALA A 102 3.00 13.69 -27.50
CA ALA A 102 4.34 13.21 -27.86
C ALA A 102 4.69 11.86 -27.19
N TYR A 103 4.20 11.67 -25.97
CA TYR A 103 4.42 10.44 -25.21
C TYR A 103 3.22 9.49 -25.22
N TYR A 104 2.16 9.76 -25.98
CA TYR A 104 0.93 8.94 -26.04
C TYR A 104 0.27 8.70 -24.66
N ILE A 105 0.33 9.68 -23.76
CA ILE A 105 -0.24 9.60 -22.41
C ILE A 105 -1.73 9.97 -22.47
N TYR A 106 -2.60 9.02 -22.12
CA TYR A 106 -4.06 9.21 -22.12
C TYR A 106 -4.67 9.37 -20.72
N ASP A 107 -4.01 8.85 -19.70
CA ASP A 107 -4.47 8.84 -18.31
C ASP A 107 -3.27 8.87 -17.33
N THR A 108 -3.52 8.68 -16.03
CA THR A 108 -2.46 8.62 -15.02
C THR A 108 -1.81 7.23 -14.90
N SER A 109 -2.14 6.27 -15.76
CA SER A 109 -1.61 4.90 -15.69
C SER A 109 -0.08 4.87 -15.78
N PHE A 110 0.52 5.80 -16.53
CA PHE A 110 1.98 5.90 -16.64
C PHE A 110 2.66 6.17 -15.29
N LEU A 111 1.98 6.79 -14.32
CA LEU A 111 2.51 7.06 -12.98
C LEU A 111 2.49 5.82 -12.08
N GLN A 112 1.76 4.76 -12.44
CA GLN A 112 1.67 3.54 -11.64
C GLN A 112 3.02 2.87 -11.41
N ILE A 113 3.94 2.99 -12.37
CA ILE A 113 5.29 2.45 -12.26
C ILE A 113 6.03 3.00 -11.04
N SER A 114 5.76 4.24 -10.65
CA SER A 114 6.39 4.85 -9.46
C SER A 114 6.03 4.08 -8.19
N TYR A 115 4.75 3.76 -7.99
CA TYR A 115 4.28 2.98 -6.84
C TYR A 115 4.86 1.56 -6.84
N ILE A 116 4.92 0.92 -8.01
CA ILE A 116 5.49 -0.43 -8.16
C ILE A 116 6.97 -0.44 -7.80
N LEU A 117 7.75 0.52 -8.30
CA LEU A 117 9.18 0.62 -7.99
C LEU A 117 9.42 0.98 -6.53
N ILE A 118 8.60 1.84 -5.93
CA ILE A 118 8.66 2.13 -4.49
C ILE A 118 8.47 0.85 -3.66
N ASN A 119 7.49 0.01 -4.03
CA ASN A 119 7.28 -1.27 -3.37
C ASN A 119 8.46 -2.22 -3.57
N PHE A 120 8.90 -2.48 -4.81
CA PHE A 120 10.02 -3.40 -5.00
C PHE A 120 11.28 -2.93 -4.29
N ILE A 121 11.66 -1.66 -4.45
CA ILE A 121 12.92 -1.14 -3.93
C ILE A 121 12.83 -0.86 -2.43
N ILE A 122 11.97 0.07 -2.01
CA ILE A 122 12.01 0.59 -0.64
C ILE A 122 11.41 -0.41 0.35
N LEU A 123 10.25 -1.00 0.01
CA LEU A 123 9.65 -2.03 0.83
C LEU A 123 10.49 -3.33 0.82
N GLY A 124 11.11 -3.66 -0.31
CA GLY A 124 12.11 -4.74 -0.38
C GLY A 124 13.29 -4.52 0.59
N ILE A 125 13.90 -3.32 0.58
CA ILE A 125 14.98 -2.94 1.51
C ILE A 125 14.52 -3.02 2.98
N PHE A 126 13.29 -2.61 3.27
CA PHE A 126 12.70 -2.74 4.60
C PHE A 126 12.68 -4.19 5.07
N TYR A 127 12.16 -5.11 4.25
CA TYR A 127 12.09 -6.54 4.61
C TYR A 127 13.46 -7.24 4.62
N ILE A 128 14.43 -6.80 3.81
CA ILE A 128 15.82 -7.30 3.87
C ILE A 128 16.43 -7.07 5.26
N LYS A 129 16.08 -5.97 5.94
CA LYS A 129 16.58 -5.72 7.30
C LYS A 129 15.84 -6.50 8.39
N LEU A 130 14.61 -6.92 8.13
CA LEU A 130 13.79 -7.63 9.11
C LEU A 130 14.02 -9.14 9.10
N LEU A 131 14.27 -9.71 7.93
CA LEU A 131 14.39 -11.15 7.75
C LEU A 131 15.80 -11.68 8.07
N PRO A 132 15.93 -12.95 8.51
CA PRO A 132 17.22 -13.57 8.75
C PRO A 132 18.01 -13.77 7.45
N HIS A 133 19.34 -13.90 7.58
CA HIS A 133 20.29 -13.92 6.45
C HIS A 133 19.95 -14.97 5.38
N GLN A 134 19.40 -16.12 5.77
CA GLN A 134 19.01 -17.17 4.82
C GLN A 134 18.03 -16.68 3.74
N TYR A 135 17.21 -15.66 4.02
CA TYR A 135 16.26 -15.09 3.06
C TYR A 135 16.74 -13.78 2.42
N THR A 136 17.77 -13.11 2.97
CA THR A 136 18.16 -11.78 2.51
C THR A 136 18.79 -11.77 1.13
N LEU A 137 19.56 -12.80 0.76
CA LEU A 137 20.17 -12.89 -0.57
C LEU A 137 19.09 -13.05 -1.66
N LEU A 138 18.17 -13.99 -1.45
CA LEU A 138 17.07 -14.24 -2.38
C LEU A 138 16.17 -12.99 -2.51
N LEU A 139 15.89 -12.31 -1.40
CA LEU A 139 15.08 -11.10 -1.42
C LEU A 139 15.77 -9.93 -2.14
N LYS A 140 17.08 -9.77 -1.97
CA LYS A 140 17.86 -8.77 -2.74
C LYS A 140 17.77 -9.04 -4.24
N GLN A 141 17.97 -10.29 -4.65
CA GLN A 141 17.87 -10.69 -6.05
C GLN A 141 16.46 -10.46 -6.59
N ALA A 142 15.43 -10.86 -5.84
CA ALA A 142 14.03 -10.65 -6.23
C ALA A 142 13.68 -9.16 -6.37
N THR A 143 14.12 -8.33 -5.42
CA THR A 143 13.91 -6.86 -5.45
C THR A 143 14.51 -6.25 -6.72
N VAL A 144 15.78 -6.57 -7.02
CA VAL A 144 16.48 -6.04 -8.20
C VAL A 144 15.85 -6.57 -9.49
N PHE A 145 15.61 -7.88 -9.57
CA PHE A 145 15.02 -8.53 -10.74
C PHE A 145 13.62 -7.99 -11.05
N LEU A 146 12.73 -7.91 -10.06
CA LEU A 146 11.37 -7.41 -10.25
C LEU A 146 11.35 -5.92 -10.61
N SER A 147 12.22 -5.10 -10.02
CA SER A 147 12.34 -3.68 -10.40
C SER A 147 12.79 -3.53 -11.86
N PHE A 148 13.77 -4.31 -12.27
CA PHE A 148 14.26 -4.31 -13.65
C PHE A 148 13.21 -4.83 -14.62
N ALA A 149 12.58 -5.97 -14.31
CA ALA A 149 11.51 -6.55 -15.12
C ALA A 149 10.32 -5.59 -15.26
N ALA A 150 9.91 -4.91 -14.18
CA ALA A 150 8.81 -3.96 -14.23
C ALA A 150 9.13 -2.72 -15.09
N THR A 151 10.38 -2.27 -15.04
CA THR A 151 10.87 -1.18 -15.89
C THR A 151 10.88 -1.58 -17.36
N LEU A 152 11.39 -2.79 -17.68
CA LEU A 152 11.35 -3.30 -19.05
C LEU A 152 9.91 -3.48 -19.55
N ASN A 153 9.04 -4.05 -18.72
CA ASN A 153 7.65 -4.26 -19.07
C ASN A 153 6.92 -2.94 -19.35
N PHE A 154 7.19 -1.91 -18.53
CA PHE A 154 6.65 -0.56 -18.69
C PHE A 154 7.11 0.12 -19.99
N PHE A 155 8.40 0.03 -20.34
CA PHE A 155 8.91 0.70 -21.53
C PHE A 155 8.74 -0.08 -22.85
N PHE A 156 8.69 -1.42 -22.80
CA PHE A 156 8.85 -2.24 -24.02
C PHE A 156 7.76 -3.29 -24.27
N ILE A 157 7.03 -3.78 -23.26
CA ILE A 157 6.13 -4.94 -23.42
C ILE A 157 4.67 -4.51 -23.33
N GLU A 158 4.20 -4.17 -22.13
CA GLU A 158 2.82 -3.73 -21.93
C GLU A 158 2.64 -2.25 -22.26
N GLY A 159 3.72 -1.46 -22.14
CA GLY A 159 3.73 -0.02 -22.40
C GLY A 159 3.22 0.81 -21.21
N HIS A 160 3.46 2.11 -21.25
CA HIS A 160 3.10 3.05 -20.17
C HIS A 160 1.68 3.63 -20.31
N ASN A 161 0.99 3.33 -21.41
CA ASN A 161 -0.31 3.92 -21.78
C ASN A 161 -1.52 3.15 -21.24
N ARG A 162 -1.29 2.04 -20.53
CA ARG A 162 -2.35 1.20 -19.97
C ARG A 162 -1.89 0.56 -18.67
N ILE A 163 -2.87 0.23 -17.82
CA ILE A 163 -2.65 -0.62 -16.66
C ILE A 163 -2.40 -2.04 -17.18
N GLY A 164 -1.12 -2.41 -17.27
CA GLY A 164 -0.71 -3.77 -17.60
C GLY A 164 -1.15 -4.80 -16.56
N ILE A 165 -1.06 -6.09 -16.87
CA ILE A 165 -1.46 -7.16 -15.94
C ILE A 165 -0.26 -7.62 -15.11
N PHE A 166 0.91 -7.77 -15.77
CA PHE A 166 2.09 -8.35 -15.13
C PHE A 166 2.58 -7.52 -13.95
N ASN A 167 2.73 -6.20 -14.14
CA ASN A 167 3.29 -5.31 -13.15
C ASN A 167 2.45 -5.22 -11.85
N PRO A 168 1.13 -4.95 -11.90
CA PRO A 168 0.29 -4.96 -10.71
C PRO A 168 0.22 -6.32 -10.02
N MET A 169 0.17 -7.41 -10.79
CA MET A 169 0.13 -8.78 -10.24
C MET A 169 1.43 -9.11 -9.50
N ALA A 170 2.59 -8.89 -10.14
CA ALA A 170 3.89 -9.14 -9.53
C ALA A 170 4.08 -8.30 -8.26
N ASN A 171 3.64 -7.05 -8.28
CA ASN A 171 3.66 -6.18 -7.12
C ASN A 171 2.80 -6.70 -5.95
N ALA A 172 1.55 -7.10 -6.23
CA ALA A 172 0.64 -7.63 -5.21
C ALA A 172 1.19 -8.92 -4.59
N VAL A 173 1.65 -9.86 -5.43
CA VAL A 173 2.26 -11.13 -4.99
C VAL A 173 3.49 -10.87 -4.13
N PHE A 174 4.39 -9.98 -4.56
CA PHE A 174 5.59 -9.62 -3.81
C PHE A 174 5.24 -9.06 -2.42
N CYS A 175 4.29 -8.12 -2.33
CA CYS A 175 3.88 -7.50 -1.08
C CYS A 175 3.22 -8.51 -0.13
N ILE A 176 2.35 -9.40 -0.63
CA ILE A 176 1.68 -10.43 0.16
C ILE A 176 2.71 -11.46 0.68
N ILE A 177 3.55 -12.01 -0.20
CA ILE A 177 4.51 -13.06 0.17
C ILE A 177 5.49 -12.52 1.20
N LEU A 178 6.03 -11.31 1.02
CA LEU A 178 6.98 -10.74 1.98
C LEU A 178 6.39 -10.57 3.37
N SER A 179 5.20 -9.99 3.40
CA SER A 179 4.47 -9.76 4.64
C SER A 179 4.15 -11.08 5.34
N ALA A 180 3.69 -12.09 4.59
CA ALA A 180 3.38 -13.42 5.11
C ALA A 180 4.63 -14.13 5.65
N VAL A 181 5.74 -14.12 4.91
CA VAL A 181 7.01 -14.72 5.34
C VAL A 181 7.52 -14.06 6.62
N HIS A 182 7.44 -12.73 6.72
CA HIS A 182 7.86 -12.03 7.92
C HIS A 182 6.93 -12.29 9.11
N LEU A 183 5.60 -12.28 8.92
CA LEU A 183 4.64 -12.63 9.97
C LEU A 183 4.83 -14.08 10.46
N TRP A 184 5.10 -15.01 9.55
CA TRP A 184 5.43 -16.39 9.88
C TRP A 184 6.73 -16.50 10.68
N TYR A 185 7.76 -15.74 10.31
CA TYR A 185 9.00 -15.65 11.07
C TYR A 185 8.78 -15.10 12.49
N LEU A 186 7.98 -14.04 12.63
CA LEU A 186 7.59 -13.49 13.93
C LEU A 186 6.83 -14.51 14.78
N PHE A 187 5.96 -15.31 14.17
CA PHE A 187 5.21 -16.35 14.87
C PHE A 187 6.12 -17.48 15.38
N LYS A 188 7.14 -17.87 14.60
CA LYS A 188 8.09 -18.92 14.99
C LYS A 188 9.17 -18.45 15.96
N THR A 189 9.45 -17.16 16.04
CA THR A 189 10.50 -16.64 16.91
C THR A 189 9.97 -16.39 18.32
N ASN A 190 10.69 -16.89 19.34
CA ASN A 190 10.40 -16.56 20.73
C ASN A 190 10.78 -15.10 20.99
N ILE A 191 9.82 -14.20 20.76
CA ILE A 191 9.96 -12.77 21.03
C ILE A 191 9.45 -12.50 22.45
N ASN A 192 10.29 -11.88 23.28
CA ASN A 192 9.95 -11.51 24.67
C ASN A 192 8.95 -10.35 24.78
N ILE A 193 8.27 -9.97 23.70
CA ILE A 193 7.38 -8.82 23.61
C ILE A 193 6.05 -9.29 23.06
N PRO A 194 4.92 -8.90 23.67
CA PRO A 194 3.61 -9.26 23.13
C PRO A 194 3.42 -8.65 21.74
N VAL A 195 2.83 -9.43 20.82
CA VAL A 195 2.59 -9.06 19.42
C VAL A 195 1.95 -7.68 19.26
N LYS A 196 1.02 -7.31 20.14
CA LYS A 196 0.36 -5.98 20.14
C LYS A 196 1.31 -4.79 20.28
N LYS A 197 2.50 -4.98 20.84
CA LYS A 197 3.54 -3.95 21.00
C LYS A 197 4.63 -4.04 19.93
N ASN A 198 4.55 -5.00 19.00
CA ASN A 198 5.53 -5.16 17.96
C ASN A 198 5.20 -4.22 16.78
N PRO A 199 6.02 -3.19 16.50
CA PRO A 199 5.76 -2.28 15.40
C PRO A 199 5.80 -2.96 14.02
N TYR A 200 6.69 -3.94 13.84
CA TYR A 200 6.87 -4.65 12.56
C TYR A 200 5.73 -5.60 12.25
N PHE A 201 5.07 -6.15 13.28
CA PHE A 201 3.85 -6.93 13.11
C PHE A 201 2.75 -6.08 12.48
N TRP A 202 2.44 -4.92 13.06
CA TRP A 202 1.39 -4.04 12.57
C TRP A 202 1.68 -3.53 11.16
N ILE A 203 2.94 -3.17 10.88
CA ILE A 203 3.37 -2.77 9.53
C ILE A 203 3.16 -3.91 8.53
N SER A 204 3.64 -5.12 8.82
CA SER A 204 3.54 -6.23 7.88
C SER A 204 2.09 -6.65 7.65
N PHE A 205 1.29 -6.61 8.70
CA PHE A 205 -0.14 -6.86 8.60
C PHE A 205 -0.82 -5.82 7.69
N GLY A 206 -0.53 -4.53 7.87
CA GLY A 206 -1.07 -3.48 7.00
C GLY A 206 -0.69 -3.66 5.52
N VAL A 207 0.57 -4.02 5.22
CA VAL A 207 1.03 -4.26 3.85
C VAL A 207 0.26 -5.43 3.21
N MET A 208 -0.04 -6.47 3.98
CA MET A 208 -0.87 -7.57 3.49
C MET A 208 -2.28 -7.08 3.14
N PHE A 209 -2.92 -6.31 4.03
CA PHE A 209 -4.28 -5.78 3.83
C PHE A 209 -4.44 -4.95 2.56
N THR A 210 -3.50 -4.05 2.24
CA THR A 210 -3.58 -3.23 1.02
C THR A 210 -3.54 -4.05 -0.27
N ASN A 211 -2.97 -5.25 -0.24
CA ASN A 211 -2.69 -6.04 -1.44
C ASN A 211 -3.64 -7.24 -1.61
N LEU A 212 -4.44 -7.61 -0.59
CA LEU A 212 -5.36 -8.76 -0.64
C LEU A 212 -6.37 -8.66 -1.80
N ILE A 213 -6.99 -7.50 -1.98
CA ILE A 213 -7.96 -7.26 -3.07
C ILE A 213 -7.26 -6.85 -4.36
N GLY A 214 -6.11 -6.16 -4.24
CA GLY A 214 -5.33 -5.72 -5.40
C GLY A 214 -4.94 -6.86 -6.33
N LEU A 215 -4.66 -8.06 -5.81
CA LEU A 215 -4.39 -9.24 -6.64
C LEU A 215 -5.61 -9.62 -7.49
N PHE A 216 -6.80 -9.71 -6.90
CA PHE A 216 -8.04 -10.02 -7.63
C PHE A 216 -8.38 -8.95 -8.66
N VAL A 217 -8.29 -7.66 -8.28
CA VAL A 217 -8.57 -6.54 -9.18
C VAL A 217 -7.57 -6.50 -10.33
N SER A 218 -6.28 -6.81 -10.10
CA SER A 218 -5.27 -6.84 -11.16
C SER A 218 -5.53 -7.92 -12.22
N MET A 219 -6.12 -9.06 -11.84
CA MET A 219 -6.36 -10.18 -12.75
C MET A 219 -7.70 -10.06 -13.49
N ALA A 220 -8.74 -9.61 -12.80
CA ALA A 220 -10.12 -9.65 -13.32
C ALA A 220 -10.81 -8.29 -13.42
N GLY A 221 -10.20 -7.21 -12.88
CA GLY A 221 -10.87 -5.92 -12.72
C GLY A 221 -11.41 -5.32 -14.02
N HIS A 222 -10.67 -5.40 -15.12
CA HIS A 222 -11.14 -4.91 -16.42
C HIS A 222 -12.36 -5.72 -16.91
N GLN A 223 -12.31 -7.05 -16.82
CA GLN A 223 -13.42 -7.90 -17.27
C GLN A 223 -14.66 -7.67 -16.40
N ILE A 224 -14.47 -7.52 -15.09
CA ILE A 224 -15.55 -7.23 -14.14
C ILE A 224 -16.16 -5.86 -14.44
N ASN A 225 -15.36 -4.82 -14.66
CA ASN A 225 -15.84 -3.48 -15.01
C ASN A 225 -16.72 -3.49 -16.27
N ALA A 226 -16.36 -4.30 -17.27
CA ALA A 226 -17.10 -4.39 -18.53
C ALA A 226 -18.43 -5.18 -18.41
N VAL A 227 -18.51 -6.13 -17.48
CA VAL A 227 -19.67 -7.04 -17.34
C VAL A 227 -20.62 -6.60 -16.23
N ASP A 228 -20.07 -6.17 -15.09
CA ASP A 228 -20.80 -5.78 -13.89
C ASP A 228 -20.07 -4.64 -13.17
N TYR A 229 -20.41 -3.41 -13.58
CA TYR A 229 -19.86 -2.19 -13.01
C TYR A 229 -20.15 -2.07 -11.50
N ASN A 230 -21.32 -2.52 -11.03
CA ASN A 230 -21.66 -2.42 -9.62
C ASN A 230 -20.73 -3.31 -8.78
N PHE A 231 -20.49 -4.55 -9.23
CA PHE A 231 -19.54 -5.43 -8.56
C PHE A 231 -18.11 -4.87 -8.60
N TYR A 232 -17.68 -4.30 -9.74
CA TYR A 232 -16.39 -3.60 -9.83
C TYR A 232 -16.27 -2.48 -8.79
N SER A 233 -17.27 -1.61 -8.71
CA SER A 233 -17.30 -0.48 -7.76
C SER A 233 -17.24 -0.96 -6.31
N VAL A 234 -17.97 -2.03 -5.95
CA VAL A 234 -17.89 -2.64 -4.61
C VAL A 234 -16.48 -3.16 -4.31
N MET A 235 -15.83 -3.83 -5.26
CA MET A 235 -14.45 -4.30 -5.09
C MET A 235 -13.48 -3.14 -4.87
N MET A 236 -13.62 -2.06 -5.63
CA MET A 236 -12.79 -0.86 -5.50
C MET A 236 -13.02 -0.13 -4.17
N ILE A 237 -14.27 0.03 -3.75
CA ILE A 237 -14.62 0.57 -2.42
C ILE A 237 -13.97 -0.28 -1.32
N THR A 238 -14.05 -1.61 -1.44
CA THR A 238 -13.46 -2.52 -0.47
C THR A 238 -11.94 -2.39 -0.44
N GLN A 239 -11.28 -2.30 -1.61
CA GLN A 239 -9.84 -2.05 -1.71
C GLN A 239 -9.43 -0.73 -1.04
N ASN A 240 -10.20 0.35 -1.24
CA ASN A 240 -9.97 1.63 -0.55
C ASN A 240 -10.13 1.48 0.96
N GLY A 241 -11.17 0.77 1.43
CA GLY A 241 -11.38 0.46 2.84
C GLY A 241 -10.21 -0.30 3.46
N LEU A 242 -9.72 -1.34 2.80
CA LEU A 242 -8.54 -2.09 3.26
C LEU A 242 -7.28 -1.22 3.28
N SER A 243 -7.13 -0.31 2.31
CA SER A 243 -6.03 0.65 2.26
C SER A 243 -6.05 1.59 3.46
N ILE A 244 -7.23 2.13 3.82
CA ILE A 244 -7.40 2.98 5.00
C ILE A 244 -7.04 2.21 6.28
N ILE A 245 -7.52 0.97 6.42
CA ILE A 245 -7.17 0.10 7.55
C ILE A 245 -5.66 -0.10 7.63
N ALA A 246 -4.99 -0.36 6.52
CA ALA A 246 -3.54 -0.49 6.49
C ALA A 246 -2.82 0.78 6.93
N GLN A 247 -3.27 1.98 6.50
CA GLN A 247 -2.68 3.24 6.97
C GLN A 247 -2.82 3.40 8.50
N ILE A 248 -3.95 2.99 9.08
CA ILE A 248 -4.15 2.95 10.53
C ILE A 248 -3.18 1.95 11.19
N LEU A 249 -2.99 0.77 10.60
CA LEU A 249 -2.04 -0.23 11.12
C LEU A 249 -0.59 0.27 11.04
N PHE A 250 -0.21 0.97 9.97
CA PHE A 250 1.10 1.61 9.84
C PHE A 250 1.31 2.66 10.93
N ALA A 251 0.29 3.49 11.18
CA ALA A 251 0.30 4.47 12.24
C ALA A 251 0.45 3.84 13.64
N ILE A 252 -0.27 2.75 13.91
CA ILE A 252 -0.08 1.95 15.13
C ILE A 252 1.35 1.41 15.20
N GLY A 253 1.89 0.92 14.08
CA GLY A 253 3.29 0.50 13.96
C GLY A 253 4.26 1.59 14.40
N PHE A 254 4.15 2.80 13.85
CA PHE A 254 4.98 3.94 14.28
C PHE A 254 4.74 4.37 15.72
N TRP A 255 3.50 4.26 16.22
CA TRP A 255 3.20 4.53 17.63
C TRP A 255 3.94 3.58 18.58
N GLN A 256 4.09 2.31 18.19
CA GLN A 256 4.82 1.29 18.94
C GLN A 256 6.34 1.33 18.70
N ALA A 257 6.87 2.32 17.96
CA ALA A 257 8.31 2.46 17.68
C ALA A 257 9.23 2.34 18.91
N PRO A 258 8.90 2.87 20.11
CA PRO A 258 9.76 2.71 21.29
C PRO A 258 10.05 1.26 21.69
N TYR A 259 9.22 0.30 21.25
CA TYR A 259 9.40 -1.11 21.51
C TYR A 259 10.32 -1.81 20.48
N SER A 260 10.70 -1.15 19.39
CA SER A 260 11.57 -1.75 18.36
C SER A 260 12.97 -2.05 18.89
N LYS A 261 13.45 -1.33 19.92
CA LYS A 261 14.77 -1.55 20.55
C LYS A 261 14.91 -2.91 21.24
N TYR A 262 13.80 -3.56 21.54
CA TYR A 262 13.79 -4.89 22.16
C TYR A 262 13.75 -6.01 21.11
N PHE A 263 13.71 -5.66 19.82
CA PHE A 263 13.92 -6.59 18.71
C PHE A 263 15.38 -6.53 18.29
N ILE A 264 16.13 -7.59 18.56
CA ILE A 264 17.46 -7.76 17.97
C ILE A 264 17.23 -8.14 16.51
N LEU A 265 17.45 -7.19 15.61
CA LEU A 265 17.34 -7.45 14.18
C LEU A 265 18.42 -8.45 13.76
N PRO A 266 18.13 -9.39 12.83
CA PRO A 266 19.15 -10.33 12.35
C PRO A 266 20.38 -9.63 11.77
N SER A 267 20.21 -8.44 11.20
CA SER A 267 21.30 -7.60 10.69
C SER A 267 22.22 -7.04 11.78
N GLU A 268 21.76 -6.95 13.02
CA GLU A 268 22.51 -6.35 14.14
C GLU A 268 23.31 -7.39 14.94
N LYS A 269 23.02 -8.69 14.82
CA LYS A 269 23.80 -9.77 15.46
C LYS A 269 25.21 -9.98 14.91
N MET A 270 25.57 -9.28 13.84
CA MET A 270 26.85 -9.42 13.12
C MET A 270 27.81 -8.24 13.33
N ARG A 271 27.50 -7.34 14.27
CA ARG A 271 28.43 -6.33 14.79
C ARG A 271 28.77 -6.65 16.23
#